data_AF-A0A7L4J7W3-F1
#
_entry.id   AF-A0A7L4J7W3-F1
#
_cell.length_a   1.000
_cell.length_b   1.000
_cell.length_c   1.000
_cell.angle_alpha   90.00
_cell.angle_beta   90.00
_cell.angle_gamma   90.00
#
_symmetry.space_group_name_H-M   'P 1'
#
loop_
_entity.id
_entity.type
_entity.pdbx_description
1 polymer ?
#
loop_
_entity_poly.entity_id
_entity_poly.type
_entity_poly.pdbx_seq_one_letter_code
_entity_poly.pdbx_strand_id
1 'polypeptide(L)'
;MTLWNGSYPFYPGANACFPFDTTRAVIVTIFLSMLATSIIILPGIRGRGRLFWFLRLVLGLFMGAVILTVQFTRDWETGWVQANTSYKSFSPVQVNADIGLHIGLAGVNITLRGNPVKQINETINYNEHFPWNFGADYDHSYSEGLEKGLPSPILYVAEKFTMQSPCAVHRQYRIAGHYVSLTLW
;
A
#
# COMPACT_ATOMS: atom_id res chain seq x y z
N MET A 1 -28.94 -31.66 -7.29
CA MET A 1 -28.27 -31.67 -5.98
C MET A 1 -27.50 -30.38 -5.85
N THR A 2 -27.94 -29.44 -5.01
CA THR A 2 -27.10 -28.30 -4.63
C THR A 2 -26.04 -28.83 -3.65
N LEU A 3 -24.82 -28.30 -3.74
CA LEU A 3 -23.63 -28.85 -3.06
C LEU A 3 -23.75 -28.89 -1.51
N TRP A 4 -24.79 -28.25 -0.93
CA TRP A 4 -25.00 -28.09 0.51
C TRP A 4 -26.48 -28.06 0.96
N ASN A 5 -27.31 -29.02 0.55
CA ASN A 5 -28.64 -29.32 1.16
C ASN A 5 -29.48 -28.10 1.62
N GLY A 6 -29.56 -27.03 0.82
CA GLY A 6 -30.41 -25.87 1.10
C GLY A 6 -30.02 -24.98 2.29
N SER A 7 -28.85 -25.18 2.93
CA SER A 7 -28.38 -24.30 4.01
C SER A 7 -27.63 -23.09 3.45
N TYR A 8 -28.04 -21.87 3.84
CA TYR A 8 -27.40 -20.61 3.48
C TYR A 8 -26.54 -20.07 4.64
N PRO A 9 -25.40 -19.40 4.38
CA PRO A 9 -24.78 -19.16 3.06
C PRO A 9 -24.09 -20.41 2.49
N PHE A 10 -24.05 -20.53 1.16
CA PHE A 10 -23.43 -21.68 0.47
C PHE A 10 -21.91 -21.80 0.72
N TYR A 11 -21.25 -20.69 1.07
CA TYR A 11 -19.83 -20.64 1.41
C TYR A 11 -19.68 -19.92 2.76
N PRO A 12 -19.76 -20.65 3.89
CA PRO A 12 -19.71 -20.05 5.23
C PRO A 12 -18.30 -19.63 5.70
N GLY A 13 -17.29 -19.70 4.82
CA GLY A 13 -15.92 -19.31 5.13
C GLY A 13 -15.72 -17.79 5.13
N ALA A 14 -14.81 -17.30 5.98
CA ALA A 14 -14.37 -15.92 5.91
C ALA A 14 -13.67 -15.66 4.58
N ASN A 15 -13.98 -14.53 3.94
CA ASN A 15 -13.28 -14.11 2.73
C ASN A 15 -11.80 -13.86 3.05
N ALA A 16 -10.92 -14.41 2.22
CA ALA A 16 -9.49 -14.18 2.36
C ALA A 16 -9.13 -12.77 1.89
N CYS A 17 -8.32 -12.05 2.68
CA CYS A 17 -7.70 -10.80 2.27
C CYS A 17 -6.36 -11.08 1.58
N PHE A 18 -6.03 -10.28 0.57
CA PHE A 18 -4.72 -10.39 -0.09
C PHE A 18 -3.62 -9.83 0.85
N PRO A 19 -2.52 -10.56 1.09
CA PRO A 19 -1.56 -10.22 2.14
C PRO A 19 -0.59 -9.08 1.78
N PHE A 20 -0.48 -8.72 0.51
CA PHE A 20 0.50 -7.74 0.01
C PHE A 20 -0.17 -6.63 -0.79
N ASP A 21 0.60 -5.61 -1.16
CA ASP A 21 0.15 -4.64 -2.15
C ASP A 21 -0.01 -5.33 -3.52
N THR A 22 -1.19 -5.20 -4.12
CA THR A 22 -1.53 -5.87 -5.38
C THR A 22 -0.68 -5.36 -6.54
N THR A 23 -0.36 -4.06 -6.57
CA THR A 23 0.48 -3.46 -7.61
C THR A 23 1.90 -4.03 -7.57
N ARG A 24 2.51 -4.09 -6.38
CA ARG A 24 3.83 -4.69 -6.16
C ARG A 24 3.83 -6.17 -6.55
N ALA A 25 2.80 -6.91 -6.16
CA ALA A 25 2.67 -8.33 -6.51
C ALA A 25 2.61 -8.53 -8.03
N VAL A 26 1.80 -7.72 -8.74
CA VAL A 26 1.71 -7.78 -10.21
C VAL A 26 3.05 -7.48 -10.86
N ILE A 27 3.75 -6.41 -10.46
CA ILE A 27 5.07 -6.07 -11.00
C ILE A 27 6.05 -7.23 -10.80
N VAL A 28 6.17 -7.75 -9.58
CA VAL A 28 7.08 -8.86 -9.28
C VAL A 28 6.76 -10.10 -10.11
N THR A 29 5.47 -10.47 -10.23
CA THR A 29 5.08 -11.65 -11.03
C THR A 29 5.42 -11.51 -12.51
N ILE A 30 5.25 -10.32 -13.10
CA ILE A 30 5.60 -10.04 -14.50
C ILE A 30 7.12 -10.21 -14.71
N PHE A 31 7.95 -9.56 -13.88
CA PHE A 31 9.40 -9.65 -14.01
C PHE A 31 9.93 -11.07 -13.73
N LEU A 32 9.33 -11.80 -12.78
CA LEU A 32 9.67 -13.20 -12.53
C LEU A 32 9.31 -14.09 -13.73
N SER A 33 8.18 -13.84 -14.40
CA SER A 33 7.80 -14.60 -15.60
C SER A 33 8.77 -14.34 -16.76
N MET A 34 9.20 -13.08 -16.96
CA MET A 34 10.22 -12.72 -17.95
C MET A 34 11.59 -13.34 -17.62
N LEU A 35 11.97 -13.37 -16.34
CA LEU A 35 13.19 -14.05 -15.90
C LEU A 35 13.12 -15.56 -16.15
N ALA A 36 12.00 -16.20 -15.82
CA ALA A 36 11.81 -17.64 -16.03
C ALA A 36 11.88 -18.01 -17.53
N THR A 37 11.21 -17.25 -18.40
CA THR A 37 11.30 -17.45 -19.86
C THR A 37 12.73 -17.27 -20.38
N SER A 38 13.48 -16.30 -19.86
CA SER A 38 14.88 -16.07 -20.22
C SER A 38 15.80 -17.21 -19.80
N ILE A 39 15.51 -17.86 -18.66
CA ILE A 39 16.22 -19.06 -18.20
C ILE A 39 15.91 -20.26 -19.12
N ILE A 40 14.65 -20.41 -19.57
CA ILE A 40 14.24 -21.50 -20.46
C ILE A 40 14.91 -21.40 -21.83
N ILE A 41 15.08 -20.18 -22.36
CA ILE A 41 15.72 -19.94 -23.68
C ILE A 41 17.26 -20.05 -23.59
N LEU A 42 17.83 -19.94 -22.39
CA LEU A 42 19.27 -19.89 -22.14
C LEU A 42 20.08 -21.05 -22.78
N PRO A 43 19.63 -22.32 -22.79
CA PRO A 43 20.34 -23.42 -23.44
C PRO A 43 20.44 -23.28 -24.96
N GLY A 44 19.53 -22.54 -25.60
CA GLY A 44 19.53 -22.32 -27.05
C GLY A 44 20.61 -21.35 -27.54
N ILE A 45 21.28 -20.65 -26.62
CA ILE A 45 22.31 -19.65 -26.96
C ILE A 45 23.68 -20.33 -27.07
N ARG A 46 24.24 -20.35 -28.28
CA ARG A 46 25.57 -20.90 -28.57
C ARG A 46 26.70 -20.02 -28.02
N GLY A 47 27.72 -20.65 -27.42
CA GLY A 47 29.04 -20.05 -27.17
C GLY A 47 29.33 -19.60 -25.73
N ARG A 48 30.57 -19.11 -25.51
CA ARG A 48 31.09 -18.64 -24.20
C ARG A 48 30.44 -17.31 -23.74
N GLY A 49 29.83 -16.55 -24.65
CA GLY A 49 29.14 -15.29 -24.36
C GLY A 49 27.78 -15.44 -23.65
N ARG A 50 27.31 -16.68 -23.43
CA ARG A 50 26.02 -16.97 -22.78
C ARG A 50 25.88 -16.35 -21.39
N LEU A 51 26.94 -16.41 -20.58
CA LEU A 51 26.95 -15.82 -19.24
C LEU A 51 26.80 -14.29 -19.31
N PHE A 52 27.53 -13.65 -20.22
CA PHE A 52 27.48 -12.20 -20.40
C PHE A 52 26.10 -11.74 -20.89
N TRP A 53 25.50 -12.45 -21.83
CA TRP A 53 24.14 -12.19 -22.29
C TRP A 53 23.12 -12.30 -21.15
N PHE A 54 23.22 -13.37 -20.35
CA PHE A 54 22.33 -13.60 -19.22
C PHE A 54 22.47 -12.50 -18.15
N LEU A 55 23.70 -12.16 -17.76
CA LEU A 55 23.96 -11.10 -16.79
C LEU A 55 23.41 -9.75 -17.27
N ARG A 56 23.62 -9.41 -18.55
CA ARG A 56 23.08 -8.18 -19.13
C ARG A 56 21.55 -8.16 -19.09
N LEU A 57 20.91 -9.26 -19.42
CA LEU A 57 19.45 -9.38 -19.40
C LEU A 57 18.91 -9.26 -17.97
N VAL A 58 19.50 -9.98 -17.01
CA VAL A 58 19.09 -9.95 -15.60
C VAL A 58 19.24 -8.53 -15.03
N LEU A 59 20.37 -7.86 -15.30
CA LEU A 59 20.57 -6.48 -14.87
C LEU A 59 19.54 -5.53 -15.49
N GLY A 60 19.23 -5.68 -16.78
CA GLY A 60 18.20 -4.88 -17.45
C GLY A 60 16.81 -5.09 -16.85
N LEU A 61 16.40 -6.34 -16.66
CA LEU A 61 15.13 -6.68 -16.00
C LEU A 61 15.08 -6.16 -14.56
N PHE A 62 16.18 -6.29 -13.81
CA PHE A 62 16.27 -5.81 -12.45
C PHE A 62 16.11 -4.28 -12.37
N MET A 63 16.81 -3.53 -13.22
CA MET A 63 16.68 -2.08 -13.27
C MET A 63 15.25 -1.64 -13.61
N GLY A 64 14.62 -2.28 -14.60
CA GLY A 64 13.21 -2.02 -14.94
C GLY A 64 12.25 -2.34 -13.79
N ALA A 65 12.48 -3.45 -13.08
CA ALA A 65 11.67 -3.83 -11.92
C ALA A 65 11.82 -2.83 -10.77
N VAL A 66 13.05 -2.38 -10.49
CA VAL A 66 13.33 -1.38 -9.45
C VAL A 66 12.65 -0.05 -9.78
N ILE A 67 12.77 0.44 -11.02
CA ILE A 67 12.14 1.71 -11.41
C ILE A 67 10.61 1.64 -11.24
N LEU A 68 9.96 0.58 -11.73
CA LEU A 68 8.52 0.44 -11.60
C LEU A 68 8.06 0.22 -10.15
N THR A 69 8.80 -0.55 -9.35
CA THR A 69 8.45 -0.75 -7.94
C THR A 69 8.60 0.54 -7.13
N VAL A 70 9.66 1.32 -7.37
CA VAL A 70 9.89 2.63 -6.73
C VAL A 70 8.83 3.65 -7.17
N GLN A 71 8.39 3.60 -8.42
CA GLN A 71 7.35 4.47 -8.93
C GLN A 71 5.99 4.27 -8.23
N PHE A 72 5.62 3.02 -7.97
CA PHE A 72 4.36 2.68 -7.27
C PHE A 72 4.53 2.44 -5.78
N THR A 73 5.73 2.65 -5.22
CA THR A 73 5.96 2.45 -3.79
C THR A 73 5.25 3.53 -2.98
N ARG A 74 4.72 3.12 -1.83
CA ARG A 74 4.07 4.02 -0.86
C ARG A 74 4.97 4.34 0.33
N ASP A 75 6.23 3.90 0.28
CA ASP A 75 7.20 3.96 1.37
C ASP A 75 8.38 4.89 1.03
N TRP A 76 8.12 6.05 0.41
CA TRP A 76 9.17 7.04 0.15
C TRP A 76 9.65 7.68 1.45
N GLU A 77 8.71 8.00 2.33
CA GLU A 77 8.99 8.43 3.68
C GLU A 77 8.10 7.64 4.63
N THR A 78 8.70 7.09 5.69
CA THR A 78 7.97 6.28 6.67
C THR A 78 8.28 6.76 8.07
N GLY A 79 7.25 6.78 8.90
CA GLY A 79 7.36 7.09 10.32
C GLY A 79 6.40 6.20 11.10
N TRP A 80 6.78 5.80 12.29
CA TRP A 80 5.91 5.01 13.17
C TRP A 80 6.09 5.45 14.61
N VAL A 81 5.01 5.33 15.38
CA VAL A 81 5.01 5.63 16.80
C VAL A 81 4.05 4.69 17.53
N GLN A 82 4.49 4.17 18.67
CA GLN A 82 3.63 3.44 19.59
C GLN A 82 3.01 4.42 20.57
N ALA A 83 1.68 4.49 20.61
CA ALA A 83 0.97 5.41 21.50
C ALA A 83 -0.35 4.82 22.00
N ASN A 84 -0.73 5.24 23.21
CA ASN A 84 -2.07 5.02 23.73
C ASN A 84 -2.97 6.13 23.20
N THR A 85 -3.96 5.78 22.39
CA THR A 85 -4.81 6.76 21.70
C THR A 85 -6.29 6.46 21.88
N SER A 86 -7.12 7.49 21.75
CA SER A 86 -8.56 7.29 21.60
C SER A 86 -8.82 6.52 20.32
N TYR A 87 -9.72 5.54 20.37
CA TYR A 87 -10.00 4.70 19.21
C TYR A 87 -11.19 5.19 18.40
N LYS A 88 -12.37 5.30 19.04
CA LYS A 88 -13.64 5.63 18.38
C LYS A 88 -14.44 6.65 19.16
N SER A 89 -15.27 7.40 18.44
CA SER A 89 -16.25 8.31 19.02
C SER A 89 -17.22 7.58 19.94
N PHE A 90 -17.73 8.27 20.97
CA PHE A 90 -18.65 7.71 21.98
C PHE A 90 -18.10 6.54 22.82
N SER A 91 -16.77 6.36 22.85
CA SER A 91 -16.09 5.42 23.74
C SER A 91 -14.97 6.12 24.51
N PRO A 92 -14.92 6.02 25.85
CA PRO A 92 -13.82 6.57 26.63
C PRO A 92 -12.56 5.68 26.60
N VAL A 93 -12.64 4.49 26.02
CA VAL A 93 -11.56 3.50 26.05
C VAL A 93 -10.43 3.90 25.11
N GLN A 94 -9.20 3.85 25.63
CA GLN A 94 -7.98 4.03 24.86
C GLN A 94 -7.41 2.67 24.43
N VAL A 95 -6.78 2.66 23.27
CA VAL A 95 -6.11 1.48 22.71
C VAL A 95 -4.61 1.74 22.62
N ASN A 96 -3.82 0.72 22.94
CA ASN A 96 -2.37 0.74 22.69
C ASN A 96 -2.15 0.30 21.25
N ALA A 97 -1.74 1.21 20.39
CA ALA A 97 -1.59 0.94 18.96
C ALA A 97 -0.32 1.57 18.39
N ASP A 98 0.23 0.88 17.41
CA ASP A 98 1.29 1.37 16.53
C ASP A 98 0.62 2.12 15.39
N ILE A 99 0.90 3.42 15.31
CA ILE A 99 0.44 4.31 14.24
C ILE A 99 1.60 4.47 13.27
N GLY A 100 1.40 4.05 12.02
CA GLY A 100 2.37 4.21 10.95
C GLY A 100 1.89 5.21 9.91
N LEU A 101 2.82 6.01 9.42
CA LEU A 101 2.65 6.96 8.34
C LEU A 101 3.59 6.56 7.21
N HIS A 102 3.03 6.31 6.03
CA HIS A 102 3.75 5.88 4.85
C HIS A 102 3.41 6.83 3.70
N ILE A 103 4.32 7.73 3.36
CA ILE A 103 4.13 8.72 2.31
C ILE A 103 4.68 8.15 1.01
N GLY A 104 3.84 8.11 -0.02
CA GLY A 104 4.22 7.77 -1.39
C GLY A 104 4.17 8.98 -2.33
N LEU A 105 4.48 8.76 -3.60
CA LEU A 105 4.42 9.82 -4.62
C LEU A 105 2.99 10.29 -4.90
N ALA A 106 2.05 9.35 -4.92
CA ALA A 106 0.66 9.58 -5.34
C ALA A 106 -0.34 9.67 -4.18
N GLY A 107 0.10 9.57 -2.93
CA GLY A 107 -0.76 9.61 -1.76
C GLY A 107 -0.05 9.17 -0.49
N VAL A 108 -0.83 9.07 0.59
CA VAL A 108 -0.36 8.66 1.91
C VAL A 108 -1.13 7.43 2.40
N ASN A 109 -0.41 6.49 3.01
CA ASN A 109 -0.97 5.35 3.72
C ASN A 109 -0.82 5.55 5.21
N ILE A 110 -1.90 5.35 5.94
CA ILE A 110 -1.92 5.46 7.39
C ILE A 110 -2.31 4.09 7.94
N THR A 111 -1.40 3.52 8.73
CA THR A 111 -1.60 2.22 9.37
C THR A 111 -1.91 2.41 10.84
N LEU A 112 -2.85 1.62 11.35
CA LEU A 112 -3.17 1.56 12.78
C LEU A 112 -3.26 0.09 13.18
N ARG A 113 -2.26 -0.37 13.93
CA ARG A 113 -2.16 -1.76 14.37
C ARG A 113 -2.18 -1.82 15.89
N GLY A 114 -3.13 -2.56 16.46
CA GLY A 114 -3.18 -2.77 17.90
C GLY A 114 -2.01 -3.62 18.40
N ASN A 115 -1.52 -3.31 19.60
CA ASN A 115 -0.54 -4.11 20.34
C ASN A 115 -1.13 -4.54 21.71
N PRO A 116 -1.84 -5.69 21.80
CA PRO A 116 -2.04 -6.73 20.79
C PRO A 116 -3.12 -6.38 19.74
N VAL A 117 -3.15 -7.11 18.61
CA VAL A 117 -4.06 -6.80 17.46
C VAL A 117 -5.54 -6.88 17.84
N LYS A 118 -5.91 -7.79 18.75
CA LYS A 118 -7.28 -7.87 19.28
C LYS A 118 -7.35 -7.13 20.60
N GLN A 119 -8.07 -6.01 20.60
CA GLN A 119 -8.34 -5.20 21.80
C GLN A 119 -9.82 -4.81 21.79
N ILE A 120 -10.44 -4.75 22.97
CA ILE A 120 -11.85 -4.33 23.11
C ILE A 120 -12.80 -5.20 22.24
N ASN A 121 -12.51 -6.50 22.11
CA ASN A 121 -13.24 -7.44 21.24
C ASN A 121 -13.25 -7.07 19.75
N GLU A 122 -12.39 -6.13 19.31
CA GLU A 122 -12.26 -5.68 17.93
C GLU A 122 -10.86 -6.00 17.40
N THR A 123 -10.73 -6.13 16.08
CA THR A 123 -9.46 -6.39 15.41
C THR A 123 -8.91 -5.09 14.84
N ILE A 124 -7.88 -4.55 15.48
CA ILE A 124 -7.27 -3.27 15.12
C ILE A 124 -6.10 -3.54 14.17
N ASN A 125 -6.38 -3.52 12.87
CA ASN A 125 -5.38 -3.66 11.82
C ASN A 125 -5.85 -2.92 10.55
N TYR A 126 -5.78 -1.59 10.62
CA TYR A 126 -6.19 -0.70 9.53
C TYR A 126 -5.01 -0.31 8.66
N ASN A 127 -5.26 -0.16 7.37
CA ASN A 127 -4.32 0.37 6.39
C ASN A 127 -5.10 1.20 5.37
N GLU A 128 -5.32 2.47 5.69
CA GLU A 128 -6.11 3.39 4.88
C GLU A 128 -5.22 4.16 3.91
N HIS A 129 -5.68 4.35 2.67
CA HIS A 129 -4.95 5.09 1.64
C HIS A 129 -5.72 6.35 1.23
N PHE A 130 -5.04 7.50 1.29
CA PHE A 130 -5.57 8.78 0.84
C PHE A 130 -4.76 9.27 -0.38
N PRO A 131 -5.35 9.26 -1.59
CA PRO A 131 -4.66 9.66 -2.80
C PRO A 131 -4.63 11.19 -2.95
N TRP A 132 -3.54 11.72 -3.53
CA TRP A 132 -3.40 13.13 -3.91
C TRP A 132 -2.84 13.32 -5.32
N ASN A 133 -2.93 12.29 -6.17
CA ASN A 133 -2.51 12.38 -7.56
C ASN A 133 -3.29 13.48 -8.33
N PHE A 134 -2.76 13.90 -9.48
CA PHE A 134 -3.45 14.87 -10.34
C PHE A 134 -4.71 14.23 -10.94
N GLY A 135 -5.85 14.41 -10.28
CA GLY A 135 -7.12 13.80 -10.61
C GLY A 135 -7.89 13.31 -9.39
N ALA A 136 -7.21 13.01 -8.28
CA ALA A 136 -7.85 12.71 -7.00
C ALA A 136 -8.15 13.99 -6.22
N ASP A 137 -9.30 13.95 -5.55
CA ASP A 137 -9.66 14.94 -4.53
C ASP A 137 -9.39 14.33 -3.15
N TYR A 138 -8.35 14.85 -2.50
CA TYR A 138 -7.94 14.42 -1.17
C TYR A 138 -9.00 14.79 -0.12
N ASP A 139 -9.58 15.98 -0.23
CA ASP A 139 -10.54 16.48 0.75
C ASP A 139 -11.85 15.68 0.67
N HIS A 140 -12.25 15.29 -0.55
CA HIS A 140 -13.35 14.34 -0.75
C HIS A 140 -13.05 12.97 -0.11
N SER A 141 -11.87 12.41 -0.37
CA SER A 141 -11.45 11.11 0.19
C SER A 141 -11.39 11.14 1.72
N TYR A 142 -10.96 12.26 2.29
CA TYR A 142 -10.99 12.50 3.74
C TYR A 142 -12.43 12.58 4.27
N SER A 143 -13.32 13.31 3.59
CA SER A 143 -14.73 13.41 3.99
C SER A 143 -15.44 12.06 3.97
N GLU A 144 -15.19 11.21 2.97
CA GLU A 144 -15.69 9.83 2.97
C GLU A 144 -15.16 9.01 4.14
N GLY A 145 -13.88 9.18 4.50
CA GLY A 145 -13.28 8.53 5.67
C GLY A 145 -13.95 8.96 6.97
N LEU A 146 -14.34 10.24 7.07
CA LEU A 146 -15.06 10.79 8.20
C LEU A 146 -16.48 10.22 8.28
N GLU A 147 -17.20 10.14 7.16
CA GLU A 147 -18.54 9.55 7.08
C GLU A 147 -18.54 8.05 7.37
N LYS A 148 -17.51 7.33 6.92
CA LYS A 148 -17.30 5.89 7.24
C LYS A 148 -16.99 5.66 8.72
N GLY A 149 -16.61 6.70 9.47
CA GLY A 149 -16.29 6.61 10.89
C GLY A 149 -14.96 5.92 11.17
N LEU A 150 -13.91 6.25 10.40
CA LEU A 150 -12.57 5.72 10.63
C LEU A 150 -12.06 6.06 12.06
N PRO A 151 -11.15 5.23 12.62
CA PRO A 151 -10.58 5.48 13.94
C PRO A 151 -9.96 6.87 14.07
N SER A 152 -10.12 7.50 15.25
CA SER A 152 -9.67 8.88 15.46
C SER A 152 -8.18 9.15 15.16
N PRO A 153 -7.22 8.23 15.42
CA PRO A 153 -5.81 8.48 15.09
C PRO A 153 -5.56 8.55 13.58
N ILE A 154 -6.31 7.77 12.79
CA ILE A 154 -6.19 7.80 11.32
C ILE A 154 -6.71 9.12 10.79
N LEU A 155 -7.89 9.54 11.24
CA LEU A 155 -8.48 10.82 10.84
C LEU A 155 -7.60 12.00 11.25
N TYR A 156 -7.03 11.98 12.46
CA TYR A 156 -6.13 13.02 12.94
C TYR A 156 -4.90 13.19 12.05
N VAL A 157 -4.26 12.08 11.65
CA VAL A 157 -3.09 12.13 10.77
C VAL A 157 -3.50 12.53 9.35
N ALA A 158 -4.60 12.00 8.83
CA ALA A 158 -5.12 12.34 7.50
C ALA A 158 -5.47 13.83 7.39
N GLU A 159 -6.02 14.43 8.46
CA GLU A 159 -6.37 15.85 8.53
C GLU A 159 -5.14 16.75 8.31
N LYS A 160 -3.95 16.35 8.79
CA LYS A 160 -2.71 17.12 8.61
C LYS A 160 -2.30 17.29 7.15
N PHE A 161 -2.77 16.41 6.27
CA PHE A 161 -2.49 16.45 4.83
C PHE A 161 -3.67 17.00 4.01
N THR A 162 -4.69 17.58 4.65
CA THR A 162 -5.77 18.30 3.93
C THR A 162 -5.26 19.62 3.36
N MET A 163 -5.95 20.14 2.34
CA MET A 163 -5.54 21.41 1.72
C MET A 163 -5.68 22.62 2.66
N GLN A 164 -6.63 22.55 3.61
CA GLN A 164 -6.92 23.61 4.57
C GLN A 164 -6.05 23.52 5.85
N SER A 165 -5.20 22.50 5.96
CA SER A 165 -4.35 22.31 7.13
C SER A 165 -3.37 23.49 7.34
N PRO A 166 -3.19 23.98 8.57
CA PRO A 166 -2.25 25.09 8.85
C PRO A 166 -0.79 24.77 8.49
N CYS A 167 -0.41 23.49 8.49
CA CYS A 167 0.94 23.04 8.18
C CYS A 167 1.25 23.08 6.69
N ALA A 168 0.24 23.15 5.81
CA ALA A 168 0.37 23.28 4.35
C ALA A 168 1.28 22.24 3.66
N VAL A 169 1.50 21.08 4.28
CA VAL A 169 2.40 20.02 3.77
C VAL A 169 1.85 19.34 2.52
N HIS A 170 0.52 19.29 2.38
CA HIS A 170 -0.18 18.67 1.23
C HIS A 170 0.38 19.15 -0.12
N ARG A 171 0.48 20.47 -0.29
CA ARG A 171 0.90 21.08 -1.56
C ARG A 171 2.34 20.71 -1.91
N GLN A 172 3.23 20.67 -0.91
CA GLN A 172 4.64 20.33 -1.11
C GLN A 172 4.79 18.86 -1.53
N TYR A 173 4.19 17.92 -0.79
CA TYR A 173 4.25 16.50 -1.12
C TYR A 173 3.59 16.18 -2.45
N ARG A 174 2.45 16.80 -2.77
CA ARG A 174 1.76 16.60 -4.05
C ARG A 174 2.60 17.06 -5.24
N ILE A 175 3.24 18.23 -5.15
CA ILE A 175 4.10 18.74 -6.23
C ILE A 175 5.37 17.90 -6.36
N ALA A 176 6.06 17.63 -5.24
CA ALA A 176 7.28 16.81 -5.22
C ALA A 176 7.01 15.41 -5.77
N GLY A 177 5.96 14.74 -5.28
CA GLY A 177 5.55 13.41 -5.69
C GLY A 177 5.26 13.33 -7.19
N HIS A 178 4.60 14.35 -7.74
CA HIS A 178 4.31 14.39 -9.18
C HIS A 178 5.55 14.58 -10.05
N TYR A 179 6.44 15.52 -9.71
CA TYR A 179 7.66 15.70 -10.49
C TYR A 179 8.59 14.49 -10.39
N VAL A 180 8.73 13.88 -9.21
CA VAL A 180 9.49 12.64 -9.05
C VAL A 180 8.86 11.51 -9.88
N SER A 181 7.54 11.37 -9.84
CA SER A 181 6.80 10.43 -10.67
C SER A 181 7.06 10.65 -12.16
N LEU A 182 7.08 11.91 -12.63
CA LEU A 182 7.40 12.23 -14.02
C LEU A 182 8.85 11.91 -14.40
N THR A 183 9.81 12.03 -13.47
CA THR A 183 11.21 11.69 -13.75
C THR A 183 11.50 10.19 -13.75
N LEU A 184 10.66 9.41 -13.07
CA LEU A 184 10.78 7.95 -13.01
C LEU A 184 10.09 7.24 -14.20
N TRP A 185 9.13 7.91 -14.84
CA TRP A 185 8.51 7.48 -16.09
C TRP A 185 9.44 7.69 -17.28
#